data_AF-A0A918XEB7-F1
#
_entry.id   AF-A0A918XEB7-F1
#
_cell.length_a   1.000
_cell.length_b   1.000
_cell.length_c   1.000
_cell.angle_alpha   90.00
_cell.angle_beta   90.00
_cell.angle_gamma   90.00
#
_symmetry.space_group_name_H-M   'P 1'
#
loop_
_entity.id
_entity.type
_entity.pdbx_description
1 polymer ?
#
loop_
_entity_poly.entity_id
_entity_poly.type
_entity_poly.pdbx_seq_one_letter_code
_entity_poly.pdbx_strand_id
1 'polypeptide(L)'
;MNHPLLTVTDKVMNMIRSMVCLAMRVAHRRGATSDEIADFLSDWAPDSPGVYHTGLIERALEDLMSEGKVFQAGARWYLAGAVR
;
A
#
# COMPACT_ATOMS: atom_id res chain seq x y z
N MET A 1 -25.12 -7.94 13.54
CA MET A 1 -24.67 -6.93 14.52
C MET A 1 -23.30 -6.43 14.07
N ASN A 2 -23.19 -5.17 13.67
CA ASN A 2 -21.90 -4.57 13.26
C ASN A 2 -20.99 -4.47 14.49
N HIS A 3 -19.84 -5.16 14.46
CA HIS A 3 -18.81 -4.99 15.48
C HIS A 3 -18.05 -3.68 15.20
N PRO A 4 -18.16 -2.65 16.06
CA PRO A 4 -17.58 -1.32 15.79
C PRO A 4 -16.07 -1.36 15.53
N LEU A 5 -15.37 -2.31 16.19
CA LEU A 5 -13.94 -2.53 15.99
C LEU A 5 -13.59 -3.01 14.56
N LEU A 6 -14.45 -3.84 13.96
CA LEU A 6 -14.27 -4.27 12.56
C LEU A 6 -14.42 -3.08 11.62
N THR A 7 -15.47 -2.26 11.82
CA THR A 7 -15.70 -1.07 11.00
C THR A 7 -14.54 -0.07 11.04
N VAL A 8 -13.94 0.15 12.22
CA VAL A 8 -12.76 1.03 12.35
C VAL A 8 -11.54 0.42 11.67
N THR A 9 -11.30 -0.88 11.87
CA THR A 9 -10.16 -1.59 11.27
C THR A 9 -10.23 -1.58 9.75
N ASP A 10 -11.41 -1.87 9.19
CA ASP A 10 -11.63 -1.83 7.73
C ASP A 10 -11.35 -0.44 7.16
N LYS A 11 -11.77 0.62 7.87
CA LYS A 11 -11.51 1.99 7.46
C LYS A 11 -10.01 2.31 7.44
N VAL A 12 -9.27 1.89 8.47
CA VAL A 12 -7.82 2.07 8.53
C VAL A 12 -7.11 1.30 7.41
N MET A 13 -7.52 0.05 7.15
CA MET A 13 -6.97 -0.73 6.04
C MET A 13 -7.25 -0.09 4.67
N ASN A 14 -8.46 0.41 4.45
CA ASN A 14 -8.81 1.13 3.22
C ASN A 14 -7.97 2.41 3.03
N MET A 15 -7.68 3.12 4.13
CA MET A 15 -6.79 4.29 4.11
C MET A 15 -5.37 3.88 3.72
N ILE A 16 -4.83 2.81 4.31
CA ILE A 16 -3.50 2.29 3.99
C ILE A 16 -3.40 1.89 2.52
N ARG A 17 -4.38 1.13 1.99
CA ARG A 17 -4.41 0.77 0.55
C ARG A 17 -4.43 1.99 -0.36
N SER A 18 -5.17 3.04 0.04
CA SER A 18 -5.20 4.31 -0.69
C SER A 18 -3.85 5.01 -0.69
N MET A 19 -3.15 5.02 0.45
CA MET A 19 -1.81 5.62 0.56
C MET A 19 -0.77 4.85 -0.25
N VAL A 20 -0.81 3.51 -0.25
CA VAL A 20 0.05 2.68 -1.10
C VAL A 20 -0.16 3.02 -2.58
N CYS A 21 -1.41 3.09 -3.05
CA CYS A 21 -1.71 3.49 -4.42
C CYS A 21 -1.16 4.88 -4.76
N LEU A 22 -1.29 5.84 -3.85
CA LEU A 22 -0.79 7.21 -4.03
C LEU A 22 0.75 7.25 -4.08
N ALA A 23 1.43 6.56 -3.16
CA ALA A 23 2.89 6.44 -3.14
C ALA A 23 3.41 5.89 -4.47
N MET A 24 2.79 4.81 -4.97
CA MET A 24 3.15 4.23 -6.26
C MET A 24 2.92 5.20 -7.42
N ARG A 25 1.84 6.00 -7.38
CA ARG A 25 1.49 6.93 -8.47
C ARG A 25 2.38 8.17 -8.51
N VAL A 26 2.80 8.65 -7.34
CA VAL A 26 3.56 9.91 -7.20
C VAL A 26 5.06 9.65 -7.28
N ALA A 27 5.58 8.66 -6.55
CA ALA A 27 7.01 8.44 -6.38
C ALA A 27 7.54 7.23 -7.18
N HIS A 28 6.74 6.17 -7.36
CA HIS A 28 7.23 4.90 -7.92
C HIS A 28 6.52 4.47 -9.21
N ARG A 29 6.39 5.38 -10.18
CA ARG A 29 5.68 5.11 -11.45
C ARG A 29 6.28 3.95 -12.26
N ARG A 30 7.57 3.67 -12.07
CA ARG A 30 8.29 2.55 -12.72
C ARG A 30 8.31 1.28 -11.85
N GLY A 31 7.38 1.20 -10.92
CA GLY A 31 7.26 0.16 -9.92
C GLY A 31 8.22 0.33 -8.75
N ALA A 32 7.92 -0.34 -7.65
CA ALA A 32 8.71 -0.35 -6.42
C ALA A 32 8.65 -1.67 -5.67
N THR A 33 9.66 -1.93 -4.85
CA THR A 33 9.58 -3.03 -3.86
C THR A 33 8.69 -2.62 -2.69
N SER A 34 8.23 -3.60 -1.91
CA SER A 34 7.44 -3.33 -0.70
C SER A 34 8.22 -2.48 0.31
N ASP A 35 9.52 -2.71 0.44
CA ASP A 35 10.42 -1.91 1.30
C ASP A 35 10.53 -0.46 0.84
N GLU A 36 10.73 -0.22 -0.48
CA GLU A 36 10.79 1.14 -1.03
C GLU A 36 9.49 1.92 -0.75
N ILE A 37 8.33 1.25 -0.81
CA ILE A 37 7.03 1.86 -0.51
C ILE A 37 6.86 2.10 1.01
N ALA A 38 7.31 1.16 1.84
CA ALA A 38 7.29 1.27 3.30
C ALA A 38 8.10 2.48 3.76
N ASP A 39 9.35 2.59 3.30
CA ASP A 39 10.25 3.70 3.61
C ASP A 39 9.64 5.04 3.17
N PHE A 40 9.12 5.10 1.93
CA PHE A 40 8.46 6.31 1.44
C PHE A 40 7.26 6.72 2.31
N LEU A 41 6.43 5.77 2.75
CA LEU A 41 5.28 6.10 3.59
C LEU A 41 5.68 6.47 5.02
N SER A 42 6.76 5.90 5.54
CA SER A 42 7.33 6.29 6.84
C SER A 42 7.77 7.76 6.86
N ASP A 43 8.29 8.30 5.77
CA ASP A 43 8.63 9.72 5.66
C ASP A 43 7.40 10.66 5.82
N TRP A 44 6.20 10.16 5.52
CA TRP A 44 4.94 10.91 5.66
C TRP A 44 4.32 10.80 7.06
N ALA A 45 4.84 9.93 7.91
CA ALA A 45 4.38 9.74 9.30
C ALA A 45 5.57 9.66 10.28
N PRO A 46 6.39 10.73 10.39
CA PRO A 46 7.59 10.72 11.22
C PRO A 46 7.29 10.49 12.71
N ASP A 47 6.11 10.91 13.18
CA ASP A 47 5.67 10.77 14.57
C ASP A 47 5.13 9.36 14.89
N SER A 48 5.13 8.44 13.93
CA SER A 48 4.56 7.10 14.09
C SER A 48 5.48 6.02 13.49
N PRO A 49 6.70 5.87 14.04
CA PRO A 49 7.67 4.89 13.55
C PRO A 49 7.11 3.48 13.64
N GLY A 50 7.36 2.69 12.60
CA GLY A 50 6.94 1.29 12.52
C GLY A 50 5.48 1.07 12.11
N VAL A 51 4.67 2.12 11.88
CA VAL A 51 3.32 1.95 11.33
C VAL A 51 3.36 1.34 9.94
N TYR A 52 4.20 1.87 9.04
CA TYR A 52 4.35 1.39 7.67
C TYR A 52 5.48 0.38 7.54
N HIS A 53 5.41 -0.75 8.26
CA HIS A 53 6.39 -1.83 8.09
C HIS A 53 6.10 -2.66 6.83
N THR A 54 7.13 -3.29 6.25
CA THR A 54 7.06 -4.04 4.98
C THR A 54 5.89 -5.03 4.93
N GLY A 55 5.69 -5.84 5.96
CA GLY A 55 4.59 -6.83 5.97
C GLY A 55 3.18 -6.22 5.89
N LEU A 56 2.98 -4.99 6.39
CA LEU A 56 1.70 -4.29 6.24
C LEU A 56 1.51 -3.84 4.78
N ILE A 57 2.58 -3.35 4.17
CA ILE A 57 2.60 -2.90 2.77
C ILE A 57 2.38 -4.09 1.83
N GLU A 58 3.03 -5.23 2.07
CA GLU A 58 2.82 -6.47 1.31
C GLU A 58 1.36 -6.90 1.36
N ARG A 59 0.78 -6.98 2.55
CA ARG A 59 -0.64 -7.33 2.71
C ARG A 59 -1.55 -6.36 1.95
N ALA A 60 -1.28 -5.06 2.01
CA ALA A 60 -2.05 -4.06 1.28
C ALA A 60 -1.91 -4.22 -0.25
N LEU A 61 -0.71 -4.58 -0.74
CA LEU A 61 -0.44 -4.83 -2.15
C LEU A 61 -1.10 -6.11 -2.66
N GLU A 62 -1.14 -7.17 -1.85
CA GLU A 62 -1.86 -8.41 -2.15
C GLU A 62 -3.36 -8.17 -2.26
N ASP A 63 -3.95 -7.42 -1.32
CA ASP A 63 -5.35 -7.00 -1.40
C ASP A 63 -5.61 -6.22 -2.70
N LEU A 64 -4.76 -5.22 -3.01
CA LEU A 64 -4.88 -4.42 -4.22
C LEU A 64 -4.68 -5.24 -5.51
N MET A 65 -3.84 -6.27 -5.47
CA MET A 65 -3.65 -7.20 -6.58
C MET A 65 -4.90 -8.04 -6.83
N SER A 66 -5.53 -8.52 -5.75
CA SER A 66 -6.81 -9.24 -5.84
C SER A 66 -7.93 -8.37 -6.44
N GLU A 67 -7.87 -7.05 -6.22
CA GLU A 67 -8.76 -6.05 -6.80
C GLU A 67 -8.35 -5.61 -8.24
N GLY A 68 -7.26 -6.15 -8.78
CA GLY A 68 -6.72 -5.80 -10.10
C GLY A 68 -6.17 -4.38 -10.21
N LYS A 69 -5.79 -3.74 -9.09
CA LYS A 69 -5.26 -2.37 -9.03
C LYS A 69 -3.75 -2.31 -9.20
N VAL A 70 -3.06 -3.38 -8.82
CA VAL A 70 -1.61 -3.53 -8.98
C VAL A 70 -1.29 -4.89 -9.57
N PHE A 71 -0.08 -5.04 -10.10
CA PHE A 71 0.48 -6.33 -10.48
C PHE A 71 1.94 -6.40 -10.05
N GLN A 72 2.46 -7.62 -9.90
CA GLN A 72 3.83 -7.88 -9.51
C GLN A 72 4.64 -8.43 -10.70
N ALA A 73 5.87 -7.96 -10.86
CA ALA A 73 6.85 -8.53 -11.79
C ALA A 73 8.21 -8.63 -11.10
N GLY A 74 8.66 -9.86 -10.85
CA GLY A 74 9.80 -10.11 -9.97
C GLY A 74 9.53 -9.60 -8.56
N ALA A 75 10.47 -8.84 -7.99
CA ALA A 75 10.33 -8.24 -6.66
C ALA A 75 9.60 -6.88 -6.65
N ARG A 76 9.16 -6.37 -7.82
CA ARG A 76 8.57 -5.02 -7.93
C ARG A 76 7.07 -5.08 -8.20
N TRP A 77 6.36 -4.14 -7.59
CA TRP A 77 4.95 -3.87 -7.74
C TRP A 77 4.71 -2.69 -8.66
N TYR A 78 3.67 -2.77 -9.48
CA TYR A 78 3.32 -1.78 -10.49
C TYR A 78 1.83 -1.46 -10.42
N LEU A 79 1.44 -0.21 -10.69
CA LEU A 79 0.04 0.16 -10.83
C LEU A 79 -0.52 -0.42 -12.14
N ALA A 80 -1.65 -1.11 -12.05
CA ALA A 80 -2.40 -1.56 -13.22
C ALA A 80 -2.88 -0.34 -14.02
N GLY A 81 -2.64 -0.35 -15.33
CA GLY A 81 -2.99 0.76 -16.23
C GLY A 81 -2.04 1.96 -16.24
N ALA A 82 -0.97 1.95 -15.42
CA ALA A 82 0.11 2.95 -15.52
C ALA A 82 1.19 2.58 -16.56
N VAL A 83 1.20 1.33 -17.03
CA VAL A 83 2.02 0.89 -18.16
C VAL A 83 1.32 1.31 -19.46
N ARG A 84 1.68 2.48 -19.98
CA ARG A 84 1.44 2.91 -21.36
C ARG A 84 2.74 3.49 -21.91
#